data_AF-A0A9D1I055-F1
#
_entry.id   AF-A0A9D1I055-F1
#
_cell.length_a   1.000
_cell.length_b   1.000
_cell.length_c   1.000
_cell.angle_alpha   90.00
_cell.angle_beta   90.00
_cell.angle_gamma   90.00
#
_symmetry.space_group_name_H-M   'P 1'
#
loop_
_entity.id
_entity.type
_entity.pdbx_description
1 polymer ?
#
loop_
_entity_poly.entity_id
_entity_poly.type
_entity_poly.pdbx_seq_one_letter_code
_entity_poly.pdbx_strand_id
1 'polypeptide(L)'
;MHNPTNIPLIPYVVEQTPRGERSYDIYSRLLNDRIVFLGEEVTRDSANLVIAQLLHLESQDPDKDISLYIDSPGGDVYAGLGILDTMNF
;
A
#
# COMPACT_ATOMS: atom_id res chain seq x y z
N MET A 1 -24.55 10.48 -18.00
CA MET A 1 -23.90 9.31 -18.64
C MET A 1 -22.69 8.97 -17.79
N HIS A 2 -22.72 7.83 -17.08
CA HIS A 2 -21.61 7.36 -16.26
C HIS A 2 -20.61 6.68 -17.20
N ASN A 3 -19.43 7.28 -17.41
CA ASN A 3 -18.38 6.67 -18.22
C ASN A 3 -17.96 5.35 -17.55
N PRO A 4 -17.77 4.26 -18.32
CA PRO A 4 -17.21 3.04 -17.76
C PRO A 4 -15.87 3.40 -17.12
N THR A 5 -15.72 3.02 -15.85
CA THR A 5 -14.57 3.25 -14.97
C THR A 5 -13.26 3.25 -15.76
N ASN A 6 -12.69 4.44 -15.97
CA ASN A 6 -11.33 4.59 -16.48
C ASN A 6 -10.40 4.17 -15.33
N ILE A 7 -10.29 2.87 -15.09
CA ILE A 7 -9.33 2.32 -14.13
C ILE A 7 -7.97 2.76 -14.67
N PRO A 8 -7.21 3.57 -13.93
CA PRO A 8 -5.90 4.00 -14.38
C PRO A 8 -5.05 2.76 -14.67
N LEU A 9 -4.48 2.68 -15.86
CA LEU A 9 -3.50 1.65 -16.17
C LEU A 9 -2.32 1.83 -15.21
N ILE A 10 -2.16 0.88 -14.29
CA ILE A 10 -1.03 0.88 -13.36
C ILE A 10 0.21 0.46 -14.17
N PRO A 11 1.24 1.33 -14.24
CA PRO A 11 2.44 1.01 -15.01
C PRO A 11 3.24 -0.09 -14.32
N TYR A 12 3.92 -0.88 -15.14
CA TYR A 12 4.86 -1.90 -14.70
C TYR A 12 6.29 -1.39 -14.85
N VAL A 13 7.15 -1.81 -13.93
CA VAL A 13 8.58 -1.53 -13.90
C VAL A 13 9.36 -2.83 -13.92
N VAL A 14 10.49 -2.84 -14.62
CA VAL A 14 11.40 -3.99 -14.71
C VAL A 14 12.63 -3.70 -13.87
N GLU A 15 12.94 -4.60 -12.94
CA GLU A 15 14.12 -4.52 -12.08
C GLU A 15 15.10 -5.64 -12.44
N GLN A 16 16.36 -5.27 -12.65
CA GLN A 16 17.43 -6.22 -12.87
C GLN A 16 18.00 -6.70 -11.53
N THR A 17 17.86 -7.98 -11.26
CA THR A 17 18.46 -8.64 -10.09
C THR A 17 19.62 -9.54 -10.53
N PRO A 18 20.53 -9.94 -9.62
CA PRO A 18 21.58 -10.91 -9.93
C PRO A 18 21.05 -12.28 -10.44
N ARG A 19 19.76 -12.57 -10.26
CA ARG A 19 19.08 -13.79 -10.70
C ARG A 19 18.26 -13.60 -11.99
N GLY A 20 18.32 -12.43 -12.62
CA GLY A 20 17.58 -12.08 -13.83
C GLY A 20 16.62 -10.89 -13.64
N GLU A 21 15.73 -10.70 -14.61
CA GLU A 21 14.75 -9.61 -14.63
C GLU A 21 13.48 -10.00 -13.87
N ARG A 22 12.94 -9.08 -13.07
CA ARG A 22 11.61 -9.19 -12.45
C ARG A 22 10.76 -7.99 -12.82
N SER A 23 9.50 -8.24 -13.17
CA SER A 23 8.50 -7.20 -13.42
C SER A 23 7.57 -7.06 -12.22
N TYR A 24 7.29 -5.82 -11.85
CA TYR A 24 6.33 -5.45 -10.80
C TYR A 24 5.42 -4.34 -11.31
N ASP A 25 4.19 -4.26 -10.82
CA ASP A 25 3.49 -2.99 -10.88
C ASP A 25 4.19 -1.98 -9.97
N ILE A 26 3.99 -0.69 -10.23
CA ILE A 26 4.70 0.37 -9.49
C ILE A 26 4.45 0.33 -7.98
N TYR A 27 3.25 -0.06 -7.52
CA TYR A 27 2.96 -0.12 -6.08
C TYR A 27 3.66 -1.31 -5.43
N SER A 28 3.65 -2.49 -6.06
CA SER A 28 4.43 -3.64 -5.59
C SER A 28 5.93 -3.32 -5.52
N ARG A 29 6.47 -2.54 -6.48
CA ARG A 29 7.87 -2.11 -6.43
C ARG A 29 8.14 -1.16 -5.27
N LEU A 30 7.24 -0.23 -4.98
CA LEU A 30 7.37 0.71 -3.87
C LEU A 30 7.21 0.02 -2.51
N LEU A 31 6.36 -1.01 -2.42
CA LEU A 31 6.23 -1.83 -1.21
C LEU A 31 7.55 -2.54 -0.86
N ASN A 32 8.33 -3.00 -1.86
CA ASN A 32 9.67 -3.55 -1.62
C ASN A 32 10.62 -2.52 -0.99
N ASP A 33 10.42 -1.22 -1.24
CA ASP A 33 11.15 -0.10 -0.61
C ASP A 33 10.48 0.36 0.70
N ARG A 34 9.53 -0.42 1.24
CA ARG A 34 8.76 -0.15 2.47
C ARG A 34 7.89 1.11 2.38
N ILE A 35 7.35 1.38 1.20
CA ILE A 35 6.44 2.50 0.95
C ILE A 35 5.01 1.97 0.79
N VAL A 36 4.10 2.46 1.63
CA VAL A 36 2.67 2.11 1.65
C VAL A 36 1.85 3.35 1.28
N PHE A 37 0.81 3.18 0.48
CA PHE A 37 -0.09 4.26 0.07
C PHE A 37 -1.51 4.05 0.59
N LEU A 38 -2.07 5.11 1.17
CA LEU A 38 -3.50 5.25 1.43
C LEU A 38 -4.01 6.41 0.57
N GLY A 39 -4.33 6.11 -0.69
CA GLY A 39 -4.70 7.08 -1.72
C GLY A 39 -6.20 7.15 -2.05
N GLU A 40 -7.04 6.45 -1.28
CA GLU A 40 -8.48 6.36 -1.51
C GLU A 40 -9.25 6.60 -0.21
N GLU A 41 -10.58 6.63 -0.31
CA GLU A 41 -11.47 6.72 0.86
C GLU A 41 -11.18 5.58 1.84
N VAL A 42 -11.11 5.90 3.14
CA VAL A 42 -10.90 4.92 4.19
C VAL A 42 -12.16 4.06 4.36
N THR A 43 -12.15 2.91 3.72
CA THR A 43 -13.15 1.85 3.86
C THR A 43 -12.55 0.67 4.61
N ARG A 44 -13.39 -0.27 5.08
CA ARG A 44 -12.92 -1.52 5.70
C ARG A 44 -11.96 -2.30 4.78
N ASP A 45 -12.22 -2.31 3.48
CA ASP A 45 -11.39 -3.07 2.53
C ASP A 45 -10.04 -2.39 2.30
N SER A 46 -10.03 -1.08 2.03
CA SER A 46 -8.79 -0.30 1.89
C SER A 46 -7.92 -0.35 3.16
N ALA A 47 -8.53 -0.23 4.34
CA ALA A 47 -7.83 -0.31 5.61
C ALA A 47 -7.22 -1.70 5.85
N ASN A 48 -7.95 -2.77 5.54
CA ASN A 48 -7.43 -4.13 5.64
C ASN A 48 -6.22 -4.35 4.73
N LEU A 49 -6.20 -3.76 3.52
CA LEU A 49 -5.04 -3.82 2.63
C LEU A 49 -3.83 -3.09 3.23
N VAL A 50 -4.02 -1.89 3.77
CA VAL A 50 -2.96 -1.13 4.43
C VAL A 50 -2.42 -1.90 5.63
N ILE A 51 -3.29 -2.41 6.50
CA ILE A 51 -2.91 -3.21 7.68
C ILE A 51 -2.08 -4.44 7.26
N ALA A 52 -2.53 -5.17 6.23
CA ALA A 52 -1.79 -6.33 5.72
C ALA A 52 -0.39 -5.95 5.22
N GLN A 53 -0.24 -4.80 4.55
CA GLN A 53 1.04 -4.30 4.08
C GLN A 53 1.95 -3.88 5.25
N LEU A 54 1.42 -3.22 6.28
CA LEU A 54 2.19 -2.85 7.47
C LEU A 54 2.75 -4.09 8.17
N LEU A 55 1.89 -5.07 8.48
CA LEU A 55 2.30 -6.33 9.12
C LEU A 55 3.28 -7.14 8.26
N HIS A 56 3.09 -7.12 6.94
CA HIS A 56 4.03 -7.75 6.01
C HIS A 56 5.42 -7.13 6.13
N LEU A 57 5.53 -5.80 6.08
CA LEU A 57 6.81 -5.09 6.15
C LEU A 57 7.48 -5.24 7.53
N GLU A 58 6.71 -5.17 8.61
CA GLU A 58 7.19 -5.43 9.97
C GLU A 58 7.79 -6.84 10.08
N SER A 59 7.10 -7.86 9.54
CA SER A 59 7.59 -9.25 9.56
C SER A 59 8.89 -9.47 8.77
N GLN A 60 9.18 -8.62 7.79
CA GLN A 60 10.43 -8.70 7.01
C GLN A 60 11.61 -8.11 7.76
N ASP A 61 11.41 -6.97 8.41
CA ASP A 61 12.44 -6.24 9.13
C ASP A 61 11.77 -5.24 10.10
N PRO A 62 11.64 -5.57 11.41
CA PRO A 62 10.95 -4.72 12.37
C PRO A 62 11.76 -3.47 12.77
N ASP A 63 13.07 -3.47 12.52
CA ASP A 63 13.96 -2.36 12.88
C ASP A 63 14.00 -1.25 11.81
N LYS A 64 13.39 -1.47 10.65
CA LYS A 64 13.35 -0.50 9.55
C LYS A 64 12.06 0.29 9.50
N ASP A 65 12.20 1.57 9.24
CA ASP A 65 11.06 2.48 9.05
C ASP A 65 10.16 2.05 7.88
N ILE A 66 8.87 2.36 8.00
CA ILE A 66 7.87 2.23 6.95
C ILE A 66 7.39 3.63 6.59
N SER A 67 7.41 3.98 5.30
CA SER A 67 6.90 5.25 4.81
C SER A 67 5.43 5.12 4.39
N LEU A 68 4.52 5.69 5.17
CA LEU A 68 3.10 5.75 4.84
C LEU A 68 2.76 7.10 4.17
N TYR A 69 2.39 7.06 2.90
CA TYR A 69 1.89 8.22 2.16
C TYR A 69 0.36 8.23 2.18
N ILE A 70 -0.21 9.36 2.62
CA ILE A 70 -1.65 9.52 2.80
C ILE A 70 -2.16 10.62 1.87
N ASP A 71 -3.03 10.25 0.94
CA ASP A 71 -3.81 11.14 0.09
C ASP A 71 -5.26 10.65 0.10
N SER A 72 -5.93 10.84 1.24
CA SER A 72 -7.26 10.31 1.49
C SER A 72 -8.20 11.41 1.97
N PRO A 73 -9.47 11.43 1.51
CA PRO A 73 -10.49 12.33 2.06
C PRO A 73 -10.97 11.92 3.46
N GLY A 74 -10.42 10.85 4.04
CA GLY A 74 -10.94 10.21 5.26
C GLY A 74 -11.95 9.11 4.92
N GLY A 75 -12.81 8.74 5.88
CA GLY A 75 -13.81 7.68 5.70
C GLY A 75 -14.31 7.09 7.01
N ASP A 76 -14.47 5.77 7.04
CA ASP A 76 -14.91 5.02 8.23
C ASP A 76 -13.91 5.13 9.37
N VAL A 77 -14.40 5.63 10.51
CA VAL A 77 -13.58 5.91 11.70
C VAL A 77 -12.97 4.63 12.27
N TYR A 78 -13.74 3.52 12.32
CA TYR A 78 -13.24 2.27 12.89
C TYR A 78 -12.18 1.62 11.99
N ALA A 79 -12.35 1.71 10.68
CA ALA A 79 -11.33 1.29 9.72
C ALA A 79 -10.04 2.10 9.88
N GLY A 80 -10.15 3.43 10.05
CA GLY A 80 -9.01 4.29 10.34
C GLY A 80 -8.32 3.95 11.68
N LEU A 81 -9.09 3.66 12.73
CA LEU A 81 -8.56 3.21 14.01
C LEU A 81 -7.82 1.87 13.89
N GLY A 82 -8.29 0.95 13.06
CA GLY A 82 -7.57 -0.31 12.80
C GLY A 82 -6.18 -0.09 12.20
N ILE A 83 -6.04 0.88 11.29
CA ILE A 83 -4.72 1.28 10.74
C ILE A 83 -3.86 1.86 11.87
N LEU A 84 -4.41 2.79 12.66
CA LEU A 84 -3.68 3.45 13.74
C LEU A 84 -3.20 2.46 14.81
N ASP A 85 -4.05 1.52 15.23
CA ASP A 85 -3.69 0.51 16.22
C ASP A 85 -2.57 -0.40 15.69
N THR A 86 -2.59 -0.73 14.39
CA THR A 86 -1.52 -1.52 13.75
C THR A 86 -0.20 -0.76 13.69
N MET A 87 -0.22 0.56 13.51
CA MET A 87 1.00 1.39 13.52
C MET A 87 1.67 1.48 14.90
N ASN A 88 0.93 1.19 15.98
CA ASN A 88 1.41 1.28 17.36
C ASN A 88 1.72 -0.10 17.99
N PHE A 89 1.54 -1.18 17.23
CA PHE A 89 1.95 -2.52 17.63
C PHE A 89 3.47 -2.64 17.64
#